data_AF-A0A6P7YJ79-F1
#
_entry.id   AF-A0A6P7YJ79-F1
#
_cell.length_a   1.000
_cell.length_b   1.000
_cell.length_c   1.000
_cell.angle_alpha   90.00
_cell.angle_beta   90.00
_cell.angle_gamma   90.00
#
_symmetry.space_group_name_H-M   'P 1'
#
loop_
_entity.id
_entity.type
_entity.pdbx_description
1 polymer ?
#
loop_
_entity_poly.entity_id
_entity_poly.type
_entity_poly.pdbx_seq_one_letter_code
_entity_poly.pdbx_strand_id
1 'polypeptide(L)'
;MAMVIYGKYPENVRLPEGSSANYMVLRNPKLPGCELIVVWKIQVNEEGVVTPVLDLLTKIPEQALRLDEKKVIEKTPLCFQNLLCVFGIECAIDNVLKAFCMEDGASVTDK
;
A
#
# COMPACT_ATOMS: atom_id res chain seq x y z
N MET A 1 11.85 -2.84 -7.86
CA MET A 1 10.64 -3.32 -7.15
C MET A 1 9.43 -2.45 -7.43
N ALA A 2 9.43 -1.14 -7.14
CA ALA A 2 8.28 -0.25 -7.43
C ALA A 2 7.82 -0.27 -8.90
N MET A 3 8.74 -0.30 -9.86
CA MET A 3 8.42 -0.44 -11.29
C MET A 3 7.72 -1.77 -11.65
N VAL A 4 8.02 -2.86 -10.94
CA VAL A 4 7.38 -4.18 -11.15
C VAL A 4 5.93 -4.15 -10.68
N ILE A 5 5.69 -3.54 -9.51
CA ILE A 5 4.33 -3.36 -8.97
C ILE A 5 3.53 -2.41 -9.86
N TYR A 6 4.12 -1.30 -10.32
CA TYR A 6 3.48 -0.38 -11.27
C TYR A 6 3.07 -1.08 -12.57
N GLY A 7 3.94 -1.92 -13.14
CA GLY A 7 3.63 -2.67 -14.36
C GLY A 7 2.46 -3.66 -14.20
N LYS A 8 2.25 -4.19 -12.99
CA LYS A 8 1.11 -5.09 -12.69
C LYS A 8 -0.20 -4.33 -12.45
N TYR A 9 -0.13 -3.13 -11.89
CA TYR A 9 -1.29 -2.35 -11.46
C TYR A 9 -1.21 -0.87 -11.88
N PRO A 10 -1.13 -0.56 -13.19
CA PRO A 10 -0.87 0.80 -13.66
C PRO A 10 -1.97 1.81 -13.29
N GLU A 11 -3.22 1.34 -13.16
CA GLU A 11 -4.34 2.19 -12.77
C GLU A 11 -4.35 2.51 -11.27
N ASN A 12 -3.89 1.56 -10.45
CA ASN A 12 -3.94 1.64 -8.99
C ASN A 12 -2.64 2.16 -8.36
N VAL A 13 -1.55 2.24 -9.12
CA VAL A 13 -0.25 2.64 -8.60
C VAL A 13 0.22 3.89 -9.33
N ARG A 14 0.63 4.91 -8.58
CA ARG A 14 1.35 6.07 -9.11
C ARG A 14 2.75 6.12 -8.51
N LEU A 15 3.70 6.49 -9.34
CA LEU A 15 5.10 6.62 -8.98
C LEU A 15 5.56 8.05 -9.34
N PRO A 16 5.38 9.04 -8.43
CA PRO A 16 5.52 10.45 -8.78
C PRO A 16 6.88 10.85 -9.35
N GLU A 17 7.96 10.20 -8.90
CA GLU A 17 9.32 10.44 -9.38
C GLU A 17 9.86 9.27 -10.22
N GLY A 18 8.98 8.39 -10.72
CA GLY A 18 9.40 7.23 -11.51
C GLY A 18 10.40 6.34 -10.77
N SER A 19 11.43 5.88 -11.48
CA SER A 19 12.42 4.93 -10.95
C SER A 19 13.25 5.45 -9.78
N SER A 20 13.34 6.77 -9.57
CA SER A 20 14.07 7.39 -8.46
C SER A 20 13.21 7.68 -7.23
N ALA A 21 11.91 7.41 -7.27
CA ALA A 21 11.02 7.69 -6.16
C ALA A 21 11.49 6.98 -4.87
N ASN A 22 11.22 7.61 -3.73
CA ASN A 22 11.31 6.99 -2.41
C ASN A 22 9.93 6.60 -1.84
N TYR A 23 8.86 6.76 -2.64
CA TYR A 23 7.52 6.32 -2.31
C TYR A 23 6.70 5.99 -3.56
N MET A 24 5.65 5.19 -3.37
CA MET A 24 4.60 4.96 -4.37
C MET A 24 3.24 5.20 -3.72
N VAL A 25 2.28 5.63 -4.53
CA VAL A 25 0.91 5.90 -4.09
C VAL A 25 0.01 4.81 -4.65
N LEU A 26 -0.67 4.09 -3.76
CA LEU A 26 -1.72 3.15 -4.06
C LEU A 26 -3.06 3.89 -3.98
N ARG A 27 -3.85 3.82 -5.05
CA ARG A 27 -5.16 4.45 -5.20
C ARG A 27 -6.18 3.44 -5.67
N ASN A 28 -7.41 3.61 -5.22
CA ASN A 28 -8.56 2.90 -5.76
C ASN A 28 -9.42 3.92 -6.54
N PRO A 29 -9.59 3.79 -7.87
CA PRO A 29 -10.45 4.68 -8.65
C PRO A 29 -11.89 4.76 -8.14
N LYS A 30 -12.38 3.71 -7.46
CA LYS A 30 -13.71 3.67 -6.84
C LYS A 30 -13.80 4.46 -5.53
N LEU A 31 -12.66 4.77 -4.90
CA LEU A 31 -12.56 5.50 -3.63
C LEU A 31 -11.71 6.77 -3.83
N PRO A 32 -12.20 7.76 -4.61
CA PRO A 32 -11.45 8.98 -4.87
C PRO A 32 -11.16 9.72 -3.56
N GLY A 33 -9.91 10.15 -3.39
CA GLY A 33 -9.46 10.86 -2.19
C GLY A 33 -8.88 9.96 -1.09
N CYS A 34 -9.10 8.65 -1.15
CA CYS A 34 -8.41 7.68 -0.29
C CYS A 34 -7.13 7.19 -0.96
N GLU A 35 -5.99 7.42 -0.30
CA GLU A 35 -4.68 7.00 -0.78
C GLU A 35 -3.91 6.25 0.31
N LEU A 36 -3.20 5.21 -0.10
CA LEU A 36 -2.20 4.54 0.73
C LEU A 36 -0.82 4.83 0.12
N ILE A 37 0.15 5.23 0.92
CA ILE A 37 1.46 5.68 0.44
C ILE A 37 2.52 4.77 1.04
N VAL A 38 3.12 3.93 0.19
CA VAL A 38 4.24 3.06 0.60
C VAL A 38 5.51 3.87 0.45
N VAL A 39 6.20 4.15 1.55
CA VAL A 39 7.48 4.88 1.58
C VAL A 39 8.60 3.88 1.86
N TRP A 40 9.75 4.03 1.19
CA TRP A 40 10.94 3.26 1.49
C TRP A 40 12.12 4.17 1.84
N LYS A 41 12.91 3.73 2.81
CA LYS A 41 14.13 4.38 3.26
C LYS A 41 15.21 3.33 3.42
N ILE A 42 16.44 3.73 3.12
CA ILE A 42 17.61 2.91 3.41
C ILE A 42 18.18 3.44 4.72
N GLN A 43 18.18 2.61 5.76
CA GLN A 43 18.85 2.91 7.01
C GLN A 43 20.22 2.24 7.00
N VAL A 44 21.22 2.97 7.46
CA VAL A 44 22.57 2.44 7.66
C VAL A 44 22.91 2.65 9.13
N ASN A 45 23.24 1.59 9.84
CA ASN A 45 23.64 1.70 11.24
C ASN A 45 25.13 2.05 11.36
N GLU A 46 25.60 2.23 12.61
CA GLU A 46 26.98 2.63 12.89
C GLU A 46 28.01 1.58 12.44
N GLU A 47 27.61 0.31 12.39
CA GLU A 47 28.42 -0.80 11.87
C GLU A 47 28.42 -0.90 10.34
N GLY A 48 27.70 -0.02 9.64
CA GLY A 48 27.58 -0.03 8.18
C GLY A 48 26.58 -1.07 7.64
N VAL A 49 25.77 -1.70 8.49
CA VAL A 49 24.69 -2.59 8.08
C VAL A 49 23.57 -1.77 7.43
N VAL A 50 23.23 -2.17 6.22
CA VAL A 50 22.20 -1.52 5.40
C VAL A 50 20.88 -2.27 5.56
N THR A 51 19.87 -1.58 6.10
CA THR A 51 18.52 -2.12 6.31
C THR A 51 17.51 -1.33 5.49
N PRO A 52 16.85 -1.95 4.49
CA PRO A 52 15.73 -1.33 3.82
C PRO A 52 14.51 -1.33 4.76
N VAL A 53 13.96 -0.15 5.02
CA VAL A 53 12.76 0.03 5.83
C VAL A 53 11.65 0.53 4.94
N LEU A 54 10.53 -0.19 4.94
CA LEU A 54 9.30 0.24 4.30
C LEU A 54 8.32 0.70 5.37
N ASP A 55 7.51 1.70 5.02
CA ASP A 55 6.43 2.19 5.87
C ASP A 55 5.18 2.47 5.02
N LEU A 56 4.02 2.52 5.66
CA LEU A 56 2.74 2.78 5.00
C LEU A 56 2.04 3.95 5.67
N LEU A 57 1.85 5.03 4.91
CA LEU A 57 1.06 6.17 5.35
C LEU A 57 -0.34 6.08 4.75
N THR A 58 -1.34 6.52 5.50
CA THR A 58 -2.72 6.59 5.05
C THR A 58 -3.13 8.04 4.87
N LYS A 59 -3.72 8.34 3.72
CA LYS A 59 -4.32 9.64 3.44
C LYS A 59 -5.79 9.41 3.16
N ILE A 60 -6.58 9.49 4.22
CA ILE A 60 -8.01 9.24 4.20
C ILE A 60 -8.73 10.56 4.49
N PRO A 61 -9.76 10.93 3.71
CA PRO A 61 -10.51 12.15 3.98
C PRO A 61 -11.20 12.10 5.35
N GLU A 62 -11.30 13.24 6.03
CA GLU A 62 -11.88 13.31 7.39
C GLU A 62 -13.30 12.76 7.48
N GLN A 63 -14.11 12.94 6.43
CA GLN A 63 -15.47 12.42 6.40
C GLN A 63 -15.50 10.88 6.39
N ALA A 64 -14.58 10.24 5.67
CA ALA A 64 -14.41 8.79 5.70
C ALA A 64 -13.81 8.31 7.03
N LEU A 65 -12.91 9.08 7.65
CA LEU A 65 -12.38 8.75 8.98
C LEU A 65 -13.46 8.69 10.06
N ARG A 66 -14.50 9.51 9.96
CA ARG A 66 -15.65 9.46 10.90
C ARG A 66 -16.44 8.15 10.80
N LEU A 67 -16.34 7.43 9.69
CA LEU A 67 -16.99 6.13 9.48
C LEU A 67 -16.13 4.96 9.98
N ASP A 68 -14.86 5.21 10.36
CA ASP A 68 -13.94 4.19 10.87
C ASP A 68 -14.17 3.94 12.38
N GLU A 69 -15.33 3.36 12.71
CA GLU A 69 -15.72 3.06 14.10
C GLU A 69 -14.70 2.16 14.82
N LYS A 70 -13.99 1.32 14.07
CA LYS A 70 -13.02 0.34 14.59
C LYS A 70 -11.58 0.87 14.63
N LYS A 71 -11.34 2.12 14.21
CA LYS A 71 -10.02 2.74 14.11
C LYS A 71 -9.02 1.87 13.33
N VAL A 72 -9.49 1.26 12.24
CA VAL A 72 -8.67 0.41 11.36
C VAL A 72 -7.59 1.24 10.67
N ILE A 73 -7.88 2.49 10.31
CA ILE A 73 -6.94 3.36 9.61
C ILE A 73 -5.69 3.64 10.48
N GLU A 74 -5.87 3.82 11.79
CA GLU A 74 -4.76 4.02 12.75
C GLU A 74 -3.86 2.78 12.85
N LYS A 75 -4.44 1.58 12.75
CA LYS A 75 -3.71 0.30 12.85
C LYS A 75 -3.05 -0.12 11.53
N THR A 76 -3.40 0.53 10.43
CA THR A 76 -2.98 0.14 9.08
C THR A 76 -1.45 0.06 8.92
N PRO A 77 -0.64 1.02 9.43
CA PRO A 77 0.82 0.92 9.34
C PRO A 77 1.38 -0.32 10.03
N LEU A 78 0.88 -0.65 11.23
CA LEU A 78 1.30 -1.84 11.96
C LEU A 78 0.89 -3.14 11.24
N CYS A 79 -0.34 -3.20 10.72
CA CYS A 79 -0.79 -4.35 9.93
C CYS A 79 0.10 -4.57 8.70
N PHE A 80 0.53 -3.49 8.04
CA PHE A 80 1.45 -3.59 6.91
C PHE A 80 2.83 -4.13 7.30
N GLN A 81 3.39 -3.69 8.44
CA GLN A 81 4.65 -4.26 8.95
C GLN A 81 4.55 -5.76 9.20
N ASN A 82 3.42 -6.22 9.75
CA ASN A 82 3.19 -7.66 9.94
C ASN A 82 3.12 -8.41 8.60
N LEU A 83 2.49 -7.84 7.58
CA LEU A 83 2.48 -8.42 6.23
C LEU A 83 3.89 -8.49 5.63
N LEU A 84 4.71 -7.45 5.82
CA LEU A 84 6.11 -7.45 5.35
C LEU A 84 6.91 -8.58 6.01
N CYS A 85 6.75 -8.77 7.32
CA CYS A 85 7.43 -9.84 8.06
C CYS A 85 7.00 -11.24 7.62
N VAL A 86 5.72 -11.44 7.31
CA VAL A 86 5.16 -12.77 6.97
C VAL A 86 5.35 -13.12 5.49
N PHE A 87 5.11 -12.16 4.59
CA PHE A 87 5.03 -12.42 3.15
C PHE A 87 6.20 -11.83 2.35
N GLY A 88 7.04 -11.00 2.96
CA GLY A 88 8.04 -10.21 2.24
C GLY A 88 7.42 -9.07 1.42
N ILE A 89 8.28 -8.22 0.86
CA ILE A 89 7.88 -6.91 0.31
C ILE A 89 6.89 -7.03 -0.85
N GLU A 90 7.22 -7.81 -1.88
CA GLU A 90 6.41 -7.88 -3.10
C GLU A 90 5.01 -8.42 -2.83
N CYS A 91 4.94 -9.52 -2.06
CA CYS A 91 3.68 -10.18 -1.75
C CYS A 91 2.85 -9.36 -0.75
N ALA A 92 3.46 -8.67 0.21
CA ALA A 92 2.75 -7.75 1.10
C ALA A 92 2.06 -6.62 0.33
N ILE A 93 2.77 -5.96 -0.59
CA ILE A 93 2.21 -4.87 -1.40
C ILE A 93 1.11 -5.39 -2.34
N ASP A 94 1.31 -6.56 -2.95
CA ASP A 94 0.31 -7.20 -3.81
C ASP A 94 -0.98 -7.52 -3.03
N ASN A 95 -0.87 -8.04 -1.81
CA ASN A 95 -2.01 -8.31 -0.94
C ASN A 95 -2.73 -7.03 -0.50
N VAL A 96 -2.00 -5.96 -0.17
CA VAL A 96 -2.60 -4.65 0.13
C VAL A 96 -3.37 -4.12 -1.07
N LEU A 97 -2.80 -4.21 -2.28
CA LEU A 97 -3.46 -3.77 -3.51
C LEU A 97 -4.73 -4.57 -3.78
N LYS A 98 -4.70 -5.89 -3.62
CA LYS A 98 -5.89 -6.74 -3.73
C LYS A 98 -6.95 -6.33 -2.72
N ALA A 99 -6.62 -6.23 -1.44
CA ALA A 99 -7.58 -5.85 -0.40
C ALA A 99 -8.13 -4.43 -0.58
N PHE A 100 -7.31 -3.49 -1.06
CA PHE A 100 -7.69 -2.09 -1.20
C PHE A 100 -8.43 -1.79 -2.50
N CYS A 101 -8.14 -2.51 -3.58
CA CYS A 101 -8.65 -2.25 -4.92
C CYS A 101 -9.68 -3.28 -5.41
N MET A 102 -9.76 -4.45 -4.79
CA MET A 102 -10.70 -5.51 -5.14
C MET A 102 -11.68 -5.76 -4.00
N GLU A 103 -12.97 -5.79 -4.31
CA GLU A 103 -13.94 -6.61 -3.59
C GLU A 103 -14.10 -7.91 -4.37
N ASP A 104 -14.28 -9.02 -3.66
CA ASP A 104 -14.74 -10.30 -4.22
C ASP A 104 -16.06 -10.08 -4.95
N GLY A 105 -15.98 -9.90 -6.26
CA GLY A 105 -17.10 -9.79 -7.17
C GLY A 105 -17.03 -10.89 -8.21
N ALA A 106 -17.00 -12.15 -7.77
CA ALA A 106 -17.47 -13.23 -8.62
C ALA A 106 -18.98 -13.04 -8.80
N SER A 107 -19.35 -12.17 -9.73
CA SER A 107 -20.64 -12.24 -10.40
C SER A 107 -20.66 -13.53 -11.22
N VAL A 108 -21.00 -14.66 -10.58
CA VAL A 108 -21.64 -15.76 -11.31
C VAL A 108 -23.11 -15.43 -11.34
N THR A 109 -23.47 -14.69 -12.39
CA THR A 109 -24.81 -14.64 -12.94
C THR A 109 -25.26 -16.07 -13.23
N ASP A 110 -26.42 -16.38 -12.67
CA ASP A 110 -27.35 -17.46 -12.99
C ASP A 110 -27.37 -17.80 -14.49
N LYS A 111 -27.35 -19.10 -14.79
CA LYS A 111 -27.85 -19.68 -16.05
C LYS A 111 -28.55 -20.99 -15.74
#